data_AF-B1V988-F1
#
_entry.id   AF-B1V988-F1
#
_cell.length_a   1.000
_cell.length_b   1.000
_cell.length_c   1.000
_cell.angle_alpha   90.00
_cell.angle_beta   90.00
_cell.angle_gamma   90.00
#
_symmetry.space_group_name_H-M   'P 1'
#
loop_
_entity.id
_entity.type
_entity.pdbx_description
1 polymer ?
#
loop_
_entity_poly.entity_id
_entity_poly.type
_entity_poly.pdbx_seq_one_letter_code
_entity_poly.pdbx_strand_id
1 'polypeptide(L)'
;MFKLQNQLKIISICLLAFLGMLLINNNQVMARENGNINNNGNINQNNRNINPIMEACRNLHDLLLEEARLINQIYNVIRNNDSEETIRILINQTNEIALQAENIRRNINNNQNQPNNNRRN
;
A
#
# COMPACT_ATOMS: atom_id res chain seq x y z
N MET A 1 -10.58 -27.81 20.72
CA MET A 1 -11.22 -26.53 20.31
C MET A 1 -10.20 -25.48 19.82
N PHE A 2 -9.09 -25.89 19.19
CA PHE A 2 -7.96 -25.00 18.83
C PHE A 2 -7.98 -24.44 17.39
N LYS A 3 -8.73 -25.07 16.47
CA LYS A 3 -8.79 -24.63 15.06
C LYS A 3 -9.57 -23.33 14.84
N LEU A 4 -10.55 -23.03 15.69
CA LEU A 4 -11.42 -21.86 15.54
C LEU A 4 -10.70 -20.54 15.87
N GLN A 5 -9.72 -20.57 16.78
CA GLN A 5 -8.97 -19.37 17.19
C GLN A 5 -8.06 -18.83 16.08
N ASN A 6 -7.43 -19.71 15.29
CA ASN A 6 -6.61 -19.27 14.16
C ASN A 6 -7.44 -18.72 13.00
N GLN A 7 -8.64 -19.27 12.76
CA GLN A 7 -9.55 -18.76 11.74
C GLN A 7 -10.08 -17.37 12.08
N LEU A 8 -10.42 -17.11 13.35
CA LEU A 8 -10.85 -15.78 13.80
C LEU A 8 -9.73 -14.73 13.69
N LYS A 9 -8.46 -15.12 13.90
CA LYS A 9 -7.31 -14.23 13.70
C LYS A 9 -7.14 -13.83 12.23
N ILE A 10 -7.28 -14.79 11.32
CA ILE A 10 -7.18 -14.54 9.87
C ILE A 10 -8.31 -13.63 9.40
N ILE A 11 -9.54 -13.88 9.85
CA ILE A 11 -10.71 -13.04 9.55
C ILE A 11 -10.49 -11.60 10.05
N SER A 12 -9.92 -11.43 11.25
CA SER A 12 -9.62 -10.11 11.81
C SER A 12 -8.58 -9.35 10.98
N ILE A 13 -7.53 -10.03 10.50
CA ILE A 13 -6.50 -9.43 9.63
C ILE A 13 -7.08 -9.04 8.27
N CYS A 14 -7.90 -9.90 7.66
CA CYS A 14 -8.58 -9.61 6.40
C CYS A 14 -9.55 -8.43 6.53
N LEU A 15 -10.30 -8.34 7.64
CA LEU A 15 -11.18 -7.22 7.92
C LEU A 15 -10.41 -5.91 8.08
N LEU A 16 -9.27 -5.93 8.80
CA LEU A 16 -8.44 -4.75 8.99
C LEU A 16 -7.86 -4.24 7.66
N ALA A 17 -7.39 -5.14 6.79
CA ALA A 17 -6.91 -4.80 5.46
C ALA A 17 -8.04 -4.21 4.58
N PHE A 18 -9.24 -4.79 4.62
CA PHE A 18 -10.39 -4.31 3.88
C PHE A 18 -10.84 -2.91 4.34
N LEU A 19 -10.92 -2.66 5.66
CA LEU A 19 -11.23 -1.34 6.19
C LEU A 19 -10.14 -0.31 5.85
N GLY A 20 -8.87 -0.70 5.88
CA GLY A 20 -7.76 0.17 5.45
C GLY A 20 -7.91 0.60 3.99
N MET A 21 -8.25 -0.32 3.09
CA MET A 21 -8.49 -0.04 1.68
C MET A 21 -9.74 0.83 1.46
N LEU A 22 -10.83 0.57 2.20
CA LEU A 22 -12.07 1.34 2.14
C LEU A 22 -11.85 2.81 2.54
N LEU A 23 -11.06 3.07 3.58
CA LEU A 23 -10.74 4.41 4.06
C LEU A 23 -9.87 5.20 3.07
N ILE A 24 -8.96 4.53 2.34
CA ILE A 24 -8.13 5.16 1.30
C ILE A 24 -8.99 5.53 0.07
N ASN A 25 -9.92 4.65 -0.33
CA ASN A 25 -10.72 4.85 -1.54
C ASN A 25 -11.80 5.96 -1.36
N ASN A 26 -12.27 6.18 -0.13
CA ASN A 26 -13.29 7.20 0.14
C ASN A 26 -12.74 8.65 0.11
N ASN A 27 -11.42 8.82 0.23
CA ASN A 27 -10.77 10.13 0.07
C ASN A 27 -10.39 10.43 -1.39
N GLN A 28 -10.26 9.39 -2.23
CA GLN A 28 -9.88 9.54 -3.64
C GLN A 28 -11.03 10.05 -4.52
N VAL A 29 -12.29 9.86 -4.10
CA VAL A 29 -13.48 10.39 -4.79
C VAL A 29 -13.70 11.89 -4.50
N MET A 30 -13.17 12.41 -3.39
CA MET A 30 -13.33 13.82 -3.01
C MET A 30 -12.28 14.76 -3.65
N ALA A 31 -11.34 14.21 -4.41
CA ALA A 31 -10.27 14.96 -5.08
C ALA A 31 -10.39 14.93 -6.62
N ARG A 32 -11.59 14.64 -7.16
CA ARG A 32 -11.86 14.68 -8.60
C ARG A 32 -12.88 15.76 -8.95
N GLU A 33 -12.65 16.98 -8.48
CA GLU A 33 -13.12 18.17 -9.18
C GLU A 33 -11.97 19.14 -9.39
N ASN A 34 -11.77 19.44 -10.66
CA ASN A 34 -11.05 20.58 -11.23
C ASN A 34 -9.64 20.29 -11.79
N GLY A 35 -9.58 20.10 -13.11
CA GLY A 35 -8.31 20.07 -13.86
C GLY A 35 -8.33 19.27 -15.15
N ASN A 36 -9.24 19.63 -16.05
CA ASN A 36 -9.14 19.52 -17.52
C ASN A 36 -8.62 18.21 -18.16
N ILE A 37 -9.55 17.55 -18.85
CA ILE A 37 -9.32 16.57 -19.92
C ILE A 37 -8.44 17.21 -21.00
N ASN A 38 -7.36 16.55 -21.40
CA ASN A 38 -6.85 16.61 -22.78
C ASN A 38 -5.95 15.40 -23.08
N ASN A 39 -6.51 14.46 -23.83
CA ASN A 39 -5.78 13.45 -24.60
C ASN A 39 -5.18 14.13 -25.84
N ASN A 40 -3.85 14.19 -25.98
CA ASN A 40 -3.18 13.82 -27.24
C ASN A 40 -1.66 13.69 -27.02
N GLY A 41 -1.05 12.74 -27.75
CA GLY A 41 0.29 12.23 -27.52
C GLY A 41 1.41 13.26 -27.44
N ASN A 42 2.14 13.21 -26.33
CA ASN A 42 3.60 13.28 -26.35
C ASN A 42 4.10 12.70 -25.03
N ILE A 43 4.71 11.51 -25.07
CA ILE A 43 5.43 10.94 -23.93
C ILE A 43 6.70 11.78 -23.78
N ASN A 44 6.56 12.99 -23.25
CA ASN A 44 7.67 13.88 -23.01
C ASN A 44 8.29 13.44 -21.68
N GLN A 45 9.31 12.58 -21.76
CA GLN A 45 10.14 12.10 -20.64
C GLN A 45 10.94 13.22 -19.94
N ASN A 46 10.58 14.50 -20.11
CA ASN A 46 11.40 15.65 -19.76
C ASN A 46 10.73 16.62 -18.77
N ASN A 47 10.23 16.10 -17.65
CA ASN A 47 10.12 16.94 -16.44
C ASN A 47 10.35 16.10 -15.18
N ARG A 48 11.61 15.71 -14.96
CA ARG A 48 12.10 15.09 -13.72
C ARG A 48 12.17 16.10 -12.57
N ASN A 49 11.06 16.76 -12.28
CA ASN A 49 10.76 17.32 -10.97
C ASN A 49 9.51 16.58 -10.44
N ILE A 50 9.60 15.25 -10.40
CA ILE A 50 8.62 14.46 -9.65
C ILE A 50 8.85 14.85 -8.20
N ASN A 51 7.87 15.52 -7.60
CA ASN A 51 7.88 15.83 -6.18
C ASN A 51 8.29 14.56 -5.41
N PRO A 52 9.36 14.56 -4.59
CA PRO A 52 9.83 13.35 -3.90
C PRO A 52 8.72 12.63 -3.11
N ILE A 53 7.67 13.36 -2.70
CA ILE A 53 6.46 12.81 -2.11
C ILE A 53 5.67 11.94 -3.10
N MET A 54 5.54 12.36 -4.35
CA MET A 54 4.83 11.61 -5.40
C MET A 54 5.56 10.31 -5.76
N GLU A 55 6.90 10.32 -5.79
CA GLU A 55 7.69 9.11 -5.99
C GLU A 55 7.54 8.15 -4.80
N ALA A 56 7.61 8.66 -3.57
CA ALA A 56 7.34 7.87 -2.37
C ALA A 56 5.93 7.25 -2.38
N CYS A 57 4.91 8.00 -2.82
CA CYS A 57 3.55 7.49 -2.96
C CYS A 57 3.44 6.39 -4.03
N ARG A 58 4.17 6.47 -5.14
CA ARG A 58 4.22 5.41 -6.16
C ARG A 58 4.89 4.15 -5.62
N ASN A 59 6.04 4.31 -4.98
CA ASN A 59 6.75 3.18 -4.38
C ASN A 59 5.90 2.49 -3.31
N LEU A 60 5.17 3.26 -2.49
CA LEU A 60 4.21 2.72 -1.54
C LEU A 60 3.07 1.95 -2.23
N HIS A 61 2.52 2.48 -3.32
CA HIS A 61 1.48 1.79 -4.09
C HIS A 61 1.96 0.44 -4.64
N ASP A 62 3.15 0.41 -5.24
CA ASP A 62 3.72 -0.80 -5.83
C ASP A 62 4.02 -1.86 -4.75
N LEU A 63 4.52 -1.45 -3.58
CA LEU A 63 4.72 -2.32 -2.41
C LEU A 63 3.41 -2.94 -1.92
N LEU A 64 2.34 -2.15 -1.80
CA LEU A 64 1.02 -2.65 -1.36
C LEU A 64 0.38 -3.58 -2.39
N LEU A 65 0.61 -3.33 -3.69
CA LEU A 65 0.17 -4.24 -4.75
C LEU A 65 0.88 -5.60 -4.65
N GLU A 66 2.18 -5.60 -4.35
CA GLU A 66 2.95 -6.82 -4.14
C GLU A 66 2.52 -7.56 -2.87
N GLU A 67 2.22 -6.83 -1.79
CA GLU A 67 1.63 -7.40 -0.57
C GLU A 67 0.31 -8.14 -0.87
N ALA A 68 -0.58 -7.53 -1.67
CA ALA A 68 -1.83 -8.16 -2.08
C ALA A 68 -1.61 -9.42 -2.93
N ARG A 69 -0.55 -9.46 -3.76
CA ARG A 69 -0.19 -10.66 -4.52
C ARG A 69 0.31 -11.77 -3.59
N LEU A 70 1.16 -11.45 -2.62
CA LEU A 70 1.65 -12.43 -1.64
C LEU A 70 0.51 -12.98 -0.79
N ILE A 71 -0.45 -12.15 -0.37
CA ILE A 71 -1.64 -12.61 0.38
C ILE A 71 -2.45 -13.62 -0.45
N ASN A 72 -2.63 -13.37 -1.76
CA ASN A 72 -3.28 -14.33 -2.64
C ASN A 72 -2.48 -15.63 -2.80
N GLN A 73 -1.14 -15.55 -2.83
CA GLN A 73 -0.29 -16.74 -2.84
C GLN A 73 -0.44 -17.53 -1.53
N ILE A 74 -0.41 -16.86 -0.37
CA ILE A 74 -0.65 -17.46 0.95
C ILE A 74 -2.00 -18.19 0.96
N TYR A 75 -3.06 -17.56 0.45
CA TYR A 75 -4.36 -18.19 0.36
C TYR A 75 -4.32 -19.48 -0.49
N ASN A 76 -3.66 -19.43 -1.64
CA ASN A 76 -3.56 -20.60 -2.53
C ASN A 76 -2.73 -21.72 -1.91
N VAL A 77 -1.57 -21.43 -1.30
CA VAL A 77 -0.73 -22.46 -0.68
C VAL A 77 -1.43 -23.11 0.53
N ILE A 78 -2.19 -22.34 1.32
CA ILE A 78 -3.02 -22.88 2.41
C ILE A 78 -4.12 -23.77 1.84
N ARG A 79 -4.81 -23.30 0.79
CA ARG A 79 -5.89 -24.06 0.15
C ARG A 79 -5.41 -25.38 -0.44
N ASN A 80 -4.18 -25.41 -0.96
CA ASN A 80 -3.57 -26.60 -1.55
C ASN A 80 -2.93 -27.53 -0.50
N ASN A 81 -2.94 -27.16 0.79
CA ASN A 81 -2.23 -27.84 1.87
C ASN A 81 -0.74 -28.03 1.56
N ASP A 82 -0.11 -27.00 1.00
CA ASP A 82 1.34 -26.98 0.80
C ASP A 82 2.06 -26.98 2.16
N SER A 83 3.39 -27.10 2.13
CA SER A 83 4.19 -27.23 3.35
C SER A 83 4.06 -26.02 4.27
N GLU A 84 4.06 -26.26 5.59
CA GLU A 84 4.08 -25.19 6.60
C GLU A 84 5.28 -24.24 6.42
N GLU A 85 6.40 -24.77 5.91
CA GLU A 85 7.59 -23.97 5.61
C GLU A 85 7.33 -22.97 4.48
N THR A 86 6.66 -23.39 3.39
CA THR A 86 6.25 -22.51 2.29
C THR A 86 5.32 -21.39 2.78
N ILE A 87 4.35 -21.74 3.63
CA ILE A 87 3.43 -20.77 4.23
C ILE A 87 4.22 -19.76 5.10
N ARG A 88 5.16 -20.24 5.92
CA ARG A 88 5.98 -19.40 6.80
C ARG A 88 6.85 -18.42 6.01
N ILE A 89 7.47 -18.88 4.92
CA ILE A 89 8.29 -18.03 4.05
C ILE A 89 7.46 -16.88 3.46
N LEU A 90 6.29 -17.19 2.90
CA LEU A 90 5.41 -16.17 2.31
C LEU A 90 4.89 -15.17 3.35
N ILE A 91 4.55 -15.63 4.56
CA ILE A 91 4.16 -14.75 5.67
C ILE A 91 5.31 -13.82 6.06
N ASN A 92 6.54 -14.34 6.17
CA ASN A 92 7.71 -13.51 6.50
C ASN A 92 7.96 -12.44 5.43
N GLN A 93 7.88 -12.79 4.14
CA GLN A 93 8.00 -11.84 3.04
C GLN A 93 6.90 -10.76 3.11
N THR A 94 5.67 -11.15 3.43
CA THR A 94 4.56 -10.20 3.60
C THR A 94 4.84 -9.22 4.75
N ASN A 95 5.34 -9.71 5.88
CA ASN A 95 5.69 -8.86 7.03
C ASN A 95 6.82 -7.87 6.70
N GLU A 96 7.84 -8.29 5.94
CA GLU A 96 8.92 -7.40 5.49
C GLU A 96 8.40 -6.27 4.60
N ILE A 97 7.50 -6.60 3.66
CA ILE A 97 6.86 -5.60 2.79
C ILE A 97 6.02 -4.63 3.61
N ALA A 98 5.22 -5.12 4.57
CA ALA A 98 4.41 -4.28 5.44
C ALA A 98 5.26 -3.29 6.25
N LEU A 99 6.41 -3.72 6.78
CA LEU A 99 7.36 -2.86 7.48
C LEU A 99 7.95 -1.78 6.56
N GLN A 100 8.33 -2.15 5.33
CA GLN A 100 8.83 -1.20 4.34
C GLN A 100 7.77 -0.16 3.96
N ALA A 101 6.55 -0.60 3.70
CA ALA A 101 5.41 0.26 3.40
C ALA A 101 5.14 1.27 4.53
N GLU A 102 5.18 0.82 5.79
CA GLU A 102 4.99 1.68 6.96
C GLU A 102 6.10 2.74 7.08
N ASN A 103 7.36 2.38 6.83
CA ASN A 103 8.47 3.32 6.86
C ASN A 103 8.32 4.41 5.79
N ILE A 104 7.92 4.03 4.56
CA ILE A 104 7.65 5.00 3.48
C ILE A 104 6.48 5.90 3.86
N ARG A 105 5.40 5.34 4.41
CA ARG A 105 4.22 6.10 4.86
C ARG A 105 4.57 7.14 5.92
N ARG A 106 5.40 6.78 6.91
CA ARG A 106 5.91 7.73 7.91
C ARG A 106 6.73 8.85 7.29
N ASN A 107 7.60 8.54 6.34
CA ASN A 107 8.41 9.54 5.65
C ASN A 107 7.55 10.52 4.83
N ILE A 108 6.50 10.04 4.16
CA ILE A 108 5.53 10.89 3.46
C ILE A 108 4.86 11.87 4.44
N ASN A 109 4.35 11.35 5.56
CA ASN A 109 3.68 12.17 6.57
C ASN A 109 4.61 13.23 7.19
N ASN A 110 5.87 12.87 7.48
CA ASN A 110 6.85 13.80 8.04
C ASN A 110 7.18 14.95 7.07
N ASN A 111 7.28 14.66 5.77
CA ASN A 111 7.53 15.68 4.75
C ASN A 111 6.31 16.57 4.49
N GLN A 112 5.08 16.07 4.68
CA GLN A 112 3.86 16.87 4.57
C GLN A 112 3.66 17.83 5.76
N ASN A 113 4.17 17.46 6.95
CA ASN A 113 4.03 18.24 8.18
C ASN A 113 5.17 19.24 8.42
N GLN A 114 6.13 19.37 7.51
CA GLN A 114 7.12 20.44 7.62
C GLN A 114 6.42 21.80 7.49
N PRO A 115 6.50 22.68 8.50
CA PRO A 115 5.94 24.02 8.38
C PRO A 115 6.63 24.71 7.21
N ASN A 116 5.86 25.28 6.28
CA ASN A 116 6.39 26.04 5.16
C ASN A 116 6.95 27.38 5.68
N ASN A 117 8.14 27.33 6.28
CA ASN A 117 8.83 28.45 6.91
C ASN A 117 9.49 29.41 5.91
N ASN A 118 9.32 29.19 4.60
CA ASN A 118 9.80 30.08 3.54
C ASN A 118 8.78 31.12 3.08
N ARG A 119 7.75 31.42 3.88
CA ARG A 119 6.68 32.39 3.56
C ARG A 119 6.66 33.64 4.45
N ARG A 120 7.80 34.03 5.00
CA ARG A 120 7.99 35.35 5.64
C ARG A 120 9.21 36.04 5.03
N ASN A 121 8.93 36.82 3.97
CA ASN A 121 9.67 38.07 3.72
C ASN A 121 9.34 39.07 4.83
#